data_AF-A0A3A5V3T0-F1
#
_entry.id   AF-A0A3A5V3T0-F1
#
_cell.length_a   1.000
_cell.length_b   1.000
_cell.length_c   1.000
_cell.angle_alpha   90.00
_cell.angle_beta   90.00
_cell.angle_gamma   90.00
#
_symmetry.space_group_name_H-M   'P 1'
#
loop_
_entity.id
_entity.type
_entity.pdbx_description
1 polymer ?
#
loop_
_entity_poly.entity_id
_entity_poly.type
_entity_poly.pdbx_seq_one_letter_code
_entity_poly.pdbx_strand_id
1 'polypeptide(L)'
;MDDNAIYKIPKIDFSMPSLLALAQLGIFAVFTIWTLQGTSDNNLSYILPLATGMGGLALFLSVPNSRIAVTVGIPALMVALSVVLDEDGMAFWAIFMVIFFGASSYLPAMAIGDETLGLDDKDRMNRMGALWILFGLLLMFLLGTAEGAVDGQFTDEEVNGDPIIVELDSNEQMIAQGALVMGLIGVVVFLTTGALGMEVSQLRPWHGGALLSGALCITAYLWHAGGAFAPEDFGMVLAFCGIMTLSPCIAYEE
;
A
#
# COMPACT_ATOMS: atom_id res chain seq x y z
N MET A 1 -2.43 -30.91 -5.76
CA MET A 1 -1.31 -30.18 -6.42
C MET A 1 -0.04 -30.88 -6.00
N ASP A 2 0.94 -30.97 -6.89
CA ASP A 2 2.22 -31.62 -6.60
C ASP A 2 3.01 -30.79 -5.58
N ASP A 3 3.55 -31.44 -4.54
CA ASP A 3 4.29 -30.78 -3.44
C ASP A 3 5.63 -30.18 -3.91
N ASN A 4 6.05 -30.48 -5.16
CA ASN A 4 7.29 -30.00 -5.77
C ASN A 4 7.10 -28.80 -6.73
N ALA A 5 5.92 -28.16 -6.77
CA ALA A 5 5.69 -27.03 -7.67
C ALA A 5 6.48 -25.78 -7.26
N ILE A 6 7.19 -25.17 -8.22
CA ILE A 6 8.00 -23.95 -8.04
C ILE A 6 7.12 -22.70 -7.80
N TYR A 7 5.82 -22.80 -8.07
CA TYR A 7 4.82 -21.74 -7.88
C TYR A 7 3.44 -22.35 -7.59
N LYS A 8 2.52 -21.57 -7.02
CA LYS A 8 1.12 -21.95 -6.79
C LYS A 8 0.20 -20.93 -7.44
N ILE A 9 -0.68 -21.38 -8.32
CA ILE A 9 -1.71 -20.50 -8.91
C ILE A 9 -2.77 -20.24 -7.83
N PRO A 10 -3.03 -18.98 -7.45
CA PRO A 10 -4.11 -18.67 -6.52
C PRO A 10 -5.45 -19.09 -7.10
N LYS A 11 -6.33 -19.55 -6.23
CA LYS A 11 -7.74 -19.63 -6.59
C LYS A 11 -8.25 -18.19 -6.74
N ILE A 12 -8.82 -17.87 -7.89
CA ILE A 12 -9.51 -16.60 -8.12
C ILE A 12 -11.01 -16.89 -8.01
N ASP A 13 -11.56 -16.66 -6.83
CA ASP A 13 -13.00 -16.57 -6.61
C ASP A 13 -13.33 -15.23 -5.92
N PHE A 14 -14.61 -14.88 -5.75
CA PHE A 14 -14.99 -13.66 -5.03
C PHE A 14 -14.88 -13.81 -3.50
N SER A 15 -13.99 -14.70 -3.01
CA SER A 15 -13.70 -14.82 -1.58
C SER A 15 -12.74 -13.72 -1.10
N MET A 16 -12.75 -13.46 0.21
CA MET A 16 -11.88 -12.46 0.83
C MET A 16 -10.38 -12.73 0.55
N PRO A 17 -9.84 -13.97 0.69
CA PRO A 17 -8.43 -14.24 0.37
C PRO A 17 -8.08 -13.97 -1.10
N SER A 18 -8.96 -14.32 -2.04
CA SER A 18 -8.74 -14.08 -3.46
C SER A 18 -8.78 -12.58 -3.80
N LEU A 19 -9.72 -11.83 -3.23
CA LEU A 19 -9.78 -10.37 -3.39
C LEU A 19 -8.57 -9.68 -2.78
N LEU A 20 -8.08 -10.17 -1.63
CA LEU A 20 -6.87 -9.66 -0.99
C LEU A 20 -5.61 -9.95 -1.82
N ALA A 21 -5.52 -11.13 -2.45
CA ALA A 21 -4.45 -11.44 -3.40
C ALA A 21 -4.50 -10.56 -4.66
N LEU A 22 -5.70 -10.25 -5.17
CA LEU A 22 -5.89 -9.32 -6.28
C LEU A 22 -5.55 -7.88 -5.89
N ALA A 23 -5.89 -7.44 -4.68
CA ALA A 23 -5.49 -6.13 -4.16
C ALA A 23 -3.96 -6.02 -4.08
N GLN A 24 -3.28 -7.05 -3.55
CA GLN A 24 -1.82 -7.10 -3.56
C GLN A 24 -1.25 -7.01 -4.98
N LEU A 25 -1.77 -7.80 -5.93
CA LEU A 25 -1.36 -7.72 -7.33
C LEU A 25 -1.60 -6.33 -7.94
N GLY A 26 -2.74 -5.70 -7.60
CA GLY A 26 -3.11 -4.36 -8.05
C GLY A 26 -2.08 -3.29 -7.67
N ILE A 27 -1.55 -3.32 -6.44
CA ILE A 27 -0.48 -2.40 -6.02
C ILE A 27 0.73 -2.53 -6.94
N PHE A 28 1.22 -3.75 -7.17
CA PHE A 28 2.39 -3.96 -8.02
C PHE A 28 2.13 -3.64 -9.49
N ALA A 29 0.91 -3.89 -9.98
CA ALA A 29 0.51 -3.50 -11.33
C ALA A 29 0.56 -1.98 -11.52
N VAL A 30 0.05 -1.20 -10.56
CA VAL A 30 0.12 0.27 -10.65
C VAL A 30 1.56 0.77 -10.50
N PHE A 31 2.35 0.22 -9.58
CA PHE A 31 3.78 0.56 -9.49
C PHE A 31 4.53 0.27 -10.79
N THR A 32 4.18 -0.80 -11.49
CA THR A 32 4.76 -1.11 -12.81
C THR A 32 4.40 -0.02 -13.82
N ILE A 33 3.16 0.46 -13.80
CA ILE A 33 2.70 1.54 -14.69
C ILE A 33 3.44 2.86 -14.38
N TRP A 34 3.49 3.28 -13.11
CA TRP A 34 4.18 4.51 -12.71
C TRP A 34 5.67 4.47 -13.09
N THR A 35 6.34 3.35 -12.82
CA THR A 35 7.76 3.19 -13.17
C THR A 35 8.00 3.08 -14.68
N LEU A 36 7.03 2.57 -15.45
CA LEU A 36 7.07 2.63 -16.92
C LEU A 36 6.89 4.06 -17.45
N GLN A 37 6.05 4.88 -16.82
CA GLN A 37 5.84 6.27 -17.24
C GLN A 37 7.06 7.15 -16.96
N GLY A 38 7.81 6.87 -15.88
CA GLY A 38 9.08 7.53 -15.58
C GLY A 38 10.29 7.00 -16.38
N THR A 39 10.08 6.07 -17.31
CA THR A 39 11.16 5.47 -18.10
C THR A 39 11.63 6.42 -19.21
N SER A 40 12.93 6.72 -19.26
CA SER A 40 13.57 7.46 -20.36
C SER A 40 14.03 6.54 -21.51
N ASP A 41 14.52 7.10 -22.62
CA ASP A 41 15.00 6.35 -23.81
C ASP A 41 16.20 5.39 -23.55
N ASN A 42 16.68 5.27 -22.31
CA ASN A 42 17.75 4.36 -21.91
C ASN A 42 17.21 2.97 -21.57
N ASN A 43 17.76 1.89 -22.13
CA ASN A 43 17.34 0.53 -21.79
C ASN A 43 17.40 0.18 -20.28
N LEU A 44 18.24 0.87 -19.50
CA LEU A 44 18.37 0.66 -18.05
C LEU A 44 17.15 1.15 -17.25
N SER A 45 16.40 2.13 -17.74
CA SER A 45 15.21 2.64 -17.05
C SER A 45 14.06 1.61 -17.03
N TYR A 46 14.07 0.63 -17.94
CA TYR A 46 13.11 -0.49 -17.95
C TYR A 46 13.35 -1.55 -16.87
N ILE A 47 14.48 -1.52 -16.16
CA ILE A 47 14.80 -2.55 -15.15
C ILE A 47 13.85 -2.47 -13.95
N LEU A 48 13.54 -1.26 -13.48
CA LEU A 48 12.65 -1.06 -12.34
C LEU A 48 11.19 -1.50 -12.63
N PRO A 49 10.55 -1.14 -13.74
CA PRO A 49 9.21 -1.64 -14.06
C PRO A 49 9.17 -3.15 -14.28
N LEU A 50 10.21 -3.74 -14.87
CA LEU A 50 10.31 -5.20 -14.96
C LEU A 50 10.39 -5.84 -13.56
N ALA A 51 11.17 -5.26 -12.65
CA ALA A 51 11.32 -5.77 -11.29
C ALA A 51 10.01 -5.68 -10.48
N THR A 52 9.29 -4.56 -10.57
CA THR A 52 8.00 -4.39 -9.87
C THR A 52 6.92 -5.31 -10.45
N GLY A 53 6.83 -5.43 -11.78
CA GLY A 53 5.86 -6.30 -12.45
C GLY A 53 6.12 -7.78 -12.19
N MET A 54 7.37 -8.23 -12.33
CA MET A 54 7.74 -9.61 -12.00
C MET A 54 7.61 -9.89 -10.50
N GLY A 55 7.94 -8.93 -9.64
CA GLY A 55 7.77 -9.03 -8.19
C GLY A 55 6.31 -9.25 -7.79
N GLY A 56 5.40 -8.45 -8.36
CA GLY A 56 3.96 -8.61 -8.15
C GLY A 56 3.43 -9.96 -8.60
N LEU A 57 3.83 -10.41 -9.80
CA LEU A 57 3.46 -11.73 -10.30
C LEU A 57 4.05 -12.87 -9.46
N ALA A 58 5.30 -12.73 -8.98
CA ALA A 58 5.94 -13.72 -8.13
C ALA A 58 5.24 -13.85 -6.77
N LEU A 59 4.80 -12.72 -6.19
CA LEU A 59 3.97 -12.71 -4.99
C LEU A 59 2.61 -13.36 -5.24
N PHE A 60 1.95 -12.97 -6.32
CA PHE A 60 0.66 -13.52 -6.70
C PHE A 60 0.74 -15.03 -6.91
N LEU A 61 1.78 -15.53 -7.58
CA LEU A 61 1.99 -16.96 -7.80
C LEU A 61 2.65 -17.68 -6.62
N SER A 62 2.75 -17.03 -5.45
CA SER A 62 3.36 -17.58 -4.23
C SER A 62 4.73 -18.22 -4.46
N VAL A 63 5.57 -17.60 -5.29
CA VAL A 63 6.94 -18.06 -5.58
C VAL A 63 7.76 -17.98 -4.29
N PRO A 64 8.58 -19.00 -3.97
CA PRO A 64 9.43 -18.98 -2.78
C PRO A 64 10.32 -17.72 -2.73
N ASN A 65 10.45 -17.13 -1.54
CA ASN A 65 11.26 -15.92 -1.29
C ASN A 65 10.81 -14.65 -2.04
N SER A 66 9.67 -14.65 -2.74
CA SER A 66 9.14 -13.46 -3.43
C SER A 66 8.96 -12.26 -2.51
N ARG A 67 8.50 -12.48 -1.27
CA ARG A 67 8.32 -11.39 -0.27
C ARG A 67 9.61 -10.66 0.03
N ILE A 68 10.68 -11.37 0.40
CA ILE A 68 11.96 -10.73 0.70
C ILE A 68 12.58 -10.11 -0.56
N ALA A 69 12.44 -10.77 -1.71
CA ALA A 69 12.91 -10.23 -2.99
C ALA A 69 12.22 -8.91 -3.35
N VAL A 70 10.93 -8.78 -3.07
CA VAL A 70 10.16 -7.56 -3.31
C VAL A 70 10.44 -6.49 -2.26
N THR A 71 10.42 -6.84 -0.97
CA THR A 71 10.63 -5.90 0.14
C THR A 71 12.02 -5.28 0.17
N VAL A 72 13.05 -6.06 -0.14
CA VAL A 72 14.44 -5.59 -0.06
C VAL A 72 15.07 -5.49 -1.45
N GLY A 73 14.78 -6.43 -2.34
CA GLY A 73 15.40 -6.45 -3.67
C GLY A 73 14.98 -5.30 -4.56
N ILE A 74 13.70 -4.89 -4.56
CA ILE A 74 13.27 -3.72 -5.35
C ILE A 74 13.88 -2.42 -4.80
N PRO A 75 13.82 -2.11 -3.49
CA PRO A 75 14.51 -0.93 -2.95
C PRO A 75 16.03 -0.95 -3.15
N ALA A 76 16.68 -2.12 -3.01
CA ALA A 76 18.12 -2.23 -3.29
C ALA A 76 18.44 -1.94 -4.76
N LEU A 77 17.56 -2.37 -5.68
CA LEU A 77 17.67 -2.05 -7.09
C LEU A 77 17.48 -0.54 -7.34
N MET A 78 16.53 0.11 -6.66
CA MET A 78 16.36 1.58 -6.75
C MET A 78 17.63 2.32 -6.34
N VAL A 79 18.30 1.90 -5.26
CA VAL A 79 19.59 2.48 -4.82
C VAL A 79 20.71 2.20 -5.84
N ALA A 80 20.73 1.03 -6.47
CA ALA A 80 21.72 0.75 -7.51
C ALA A 80 21.47 1.62 -8.76
N LEU A 81 20.21 1.76 -9.17
CA LEU A 81 19.81 2.55 -10.33
C LEU A 81 20.01 4.05 -10.09
N SER A 82 19.81 4.56 -8.87
CA SER A 82 20.08 5.96 -8.54
C SER A 82 21.51 6.37 -8.89
N VAL A 83 22.49 5.50 -8.57
CA VAL A 83 23.91 5.73 -8.85
C VAL A 83 24.23 5.61 -10.34
N VAL A 84 23.57 4.68 -11.03
CA VAL A 84 23.84 4.41 -12.46
C VAL A 84 23.19 5.45 -13.38
N LEU A 85 22.03 5.96 -12.98
CA LEU A 85 21.24 6.93 -13.76
C LEU A 85 21.49 8.38 -13.31
N ASP A 86 22.27 8.60 -12.24
CA ASP A 86 22.54 9.92 -11.65
C ASP A 86 21.25 10.60 -11.14
N GLU A 87 20.35 9.80 -10.55
CA GLU A 87 19.03 10.22 -10.06
C GLU A 87 18.94 10.00 -8.54
N ASP A 88 19.51 10.94 -7.78
CA ASP A 88 19.62 10.86 -6.31
C ASP A 88 18.28 10.70 -5.58
N GLY A 89 17.18 11.20 -6.16
CA GLY A 89 15.83 11.07 -5.61
C GLY A 89 15.39 9.62 -5.38
N MET A 90 15.80 8.70 -6.27
CA MET A 90 15.45 7.27 -6.13
C MET A 90 16.01 6.64 -4.85
N ALA A 91 17.22 7.04 -4.43
CA ALA A 91 17.85 6.49 -3.23
C ALA A 91 17.13 6.93 -1.95
N PHE A 92 16.66 8.18 -1.91
CA PHE A 92 15.87 8.69 -0.80
C PHE A 92 14.54 7.93 -0.68
N TRP A 93 13.83 7.77 -1.79
CA TRP A 93 12.55 7.07 -1.84
C TRP A 93 12.65 5.58 -1.51
N ALA A 94 13.78 4.93 -1.80
CA ALA A 94 14.00 3.51 -1.53
C ALA A 94 13.77 3.13 -0.07
N ILE A 95 14.08 4.01 0.89
CA ILE A 95 13.89 3.74 2.33
C ILE A 95 12.39 3.58 2.66
N PHE A 96 11.55 4.46 2.12
CA PHE A 96 10.09 4.38 2.28
C PHE A 96 9.54 3.13 1.58
N MET A 97 10.12 2.76 0.43
CA MET A 97 9.70 1.59 -0.33
C MET A 97 9.95 0.27 0.39
N VAL A 98 10.95 0.19 1.29
CA VAL A 98 11.12 -1.01 2.15
C VAL A 98 9.89 -1.22 3.02
N ILE A 99 9.39 -0.16 3.66
CA ILE A 99 8.20 -0.24 4.52
C ILE A 99 6.97 -0.52 3.67
N PHE A 100 6.82 0.19 2.56
CA PHE A 100 5.68 0.08 1.67
C PHE A 100 5.55 -1.33 1.05
N PHE A 101 6.61 -1.84 0.42
CA PHE A 101 6.61 -3.19 -0.15
C PHE A 101 6.64 -4.28 0.92
N GLY A 102 7.25 -4.01 2.08
CA GLY A 102 7.16 -4.88 3.25
C GLY A 102 5.70 -5.07 3.68
N ALA A 103 4.99 -3.98 3.96
CA ALA A 103 3.59 -4.05 4.34
C ALA A 103 2.72 -4.69 3.25
N SER A 104 2.85 -4.24 2.00
CA SER A 104 2.07 -4.76 0.87
C SER A 104 2.29 -6.25 0.61
N SER A 105 3.49 -6.79 0.91
CA SER A 105 3.81 -8.20 0.69
C SER A 105 3.47 -9.11 1.89
N TYR A 106 3.66 -8.62 3.12
CA TYR A 106 3.52 -9.41 4.34
C TYR A 106 2.15 -9.29 5.01
N LEU A 107 1.44 -8.15 4.92
CA LEU A 107 0.11 -8.02 5.53
C LEU A 107 -0.88 -9.06 4.96
N PRO A 108 -0.98 -9.25 3.63
CA PRO A 108 -1.87 -10.26 3.09
C PRO A 108 -1.57 -11.68 3.60
N ALA A 109 -0.28 -12.03 3.65
CA ALA A 109 0.19 -13.34 4.07
C ALA A 109 -0.07 -13.61 5.57
N MET A 110 0.15 -12.58 6.41
CA MET A 110 -0.16 -12.68 7.83
C MET A 110 -1.66 -12.79 8.07
N ALA A 111 -2.48 -12.08 7.29
CA ALA A 111 -3.93 -12.14 7.44
C ALA A 111 -4.48 -13.55 7.17
N ILE A 112 -4.04 -14.19 6.08
CA ILE A 112 -4.50 -15.54 5.70
C ILE A 112 -3.84 -16.68 6.48
N GLY A 113 -2.87 -16.40 7.34
CA GLY A 113 -2.17 -17.44 8.11
C GLY A 113 -1.20 -18.27 7.29
N ASP A 114 -0.46 -17.64 6.37
CA ASP A 114 0.50 -18.35 5.52
C ASP A 114 1.65 -18.97 6.35
N GLU A 115 1.72 -20.30 6.38
CA GLU A 115 2.72 -21.08 7.11
C GLU A 115 4.16 -20.81 6.65
N THR A 116 4.37 -20.31 5.42
CA THR A 116 5.71 -19.98 4.91
C THR A 116 6.38 -18.84 5.67
N LEU A 117 5.63 -18.10 6.48
CA LEU A 117 6.16 -17.08 7.38
C LEU A 117 6.91 -17.67 8.58
N GLY A 118 6.64 -18.94 8.93
CA GLY A 118 7.26 -19.59 10.10
C GLY A 118 6.93 -18.90 11.43
N LEU A 119 5.80 -18.22 11.50
CA LEU A 119 5.31 -17.52 12.69
C LEU A 119 4.20 -18.34 13.34
N ASP A 120 4.23 -18.45 14.67
CA ASP A 120 3.04 -18.88 15.41
C ASP A 120 1.94 -17.81 15.36
N ASP A 121 0.71 -18.18 15.72
CA ASP A 121 -0.44 -17.27 15.63
C ASP A 121 -0.28 -16.00 16.46
N LYS A 122 0.35 -16.10 17.64
CA LYS A 122 0.53 -14.96 18.53
C LYS A 122 1.51 -13.96 17.92
N ASP A 123 2.66 -14.44 17.46
CA ASP A 123 3.67 -13.63 16.80
C ASP A 123 3.14 -13.04 15.48
N ARG A 124 2.41 -13.83 14.70
CA ARG A 124 1.74 -13.41 13.46
C ARG A 124 0.80 -12.25 13.72
N MET A 125 -0.10 -12.37 14.70
CA MET A 125 -1.07 -11.32 15.03
C MET A 125 -0.43 -10.07 15.63
N ASN A 126 0.56 -10.21 16.51
CA ASN A 126 1.29 -9.07 17.05
C ASN A 126 2.02 -8.27 15.95
N ARG A 127 2.72 -8.96 15.04
CA ARG A 127 3.44 -8.31 13.93
C ARG A 127 2.49 -7.73 12.90
N MET A 128 1.40 -8.42 12.60
CA MET A 128 0.36 -7.92 11.70
C MET A 128 -0.26 -6.63 12.23
N GLY A 129 -0.63 -6.57 13.51
CA GLY A 129 -1.22 -5.38 14.12
C GLY A 129 -0.30 -4.16 14.00
N ALA A 130 0.97 -4.32 14.38
CA ALA A 130 1.95 -3.24 14.27
C ALA A 130 2.20 -2.81 12.82
N LEU A 131 2.35 -3.77 11.89
CA LEU A 131 2.60 -3.49 10.48
C LEU A 131 1.40 -2.81 9.82
N TRP A 132 0.18 -3.18 10.18
CA TRP A 132 -1.04 -2.58 9.66
C TRP A 132 -1.14 -1.10 10.06
N ILE A 133 -0.84 -0.78 11.33
CA ILE A 133 -0.85 0.60 11.82
C ILE A 133 0.21 1.43 11.11
N LEU A 134 1.45 0.91 11.06
CA LEU A 134 2.55 1.59 10.38
C LEU A 134 2.22 1.85 8.91
N PHE A 135 1.65 0.85 8.23
CA PHE A 135 1.29 0.98 6.83
C PHE A 135 0.14 1.96 6.63
N GLY A 136 -0.90 1.93 7.46
CA GLY A 136 -2.01 2.87 7.36
C GLY A 136 -1.58 4.32 7.53
N LEU A 137 -0.70 4.59 8.50
CA LEU A 137 -0.11 5.92 8.69
C LEU A 137 0.79 6.31 7.51
N LEU A 138 1.59 5.37 6.98
CA LEU A 138 2.40 5.60 5.79
C LEU A 138 1.52 5.94 4.58
N LEU A 139 0.41 5.25 4.36
CA LEU A 139 -0.51 5.50 3.24
C LEU A 139 -1.16 6.89 3.35
N MET A 140 -1.62 7.27 4.55
CA MET A 140 -2.15 8.63 4.79
C MET A 140 -1.09 9.71 4.57
N PHE A 141 0.16 9.43 4.93
CA PHE A 141 1.29 10.33 4.67
C PHE A 141 1.58 10.44 3.18
N LEU A 142 1.73 9.31 2.48
CA LEU A 142 2.07 9.27 1.05
C LEU A 142 1.00 9.91 0.16
N LEU A 143 -0.29 9.78 0.53
CA LEU A 143 -1.38 10.40 -0.22
C LEU A 143 -1.60 11.88 0.17
N GLY A 144 -0.82 12.43 1.12
CA GLY A 144 -0.94 13.82 1.53
C GLY A 144 -2.18 14.12 2.40
N THR A 145 -2.80 13.12 3.05
CA THR A 145 -4.03 13.33 3.85
C THR A 145 -3.87 14.40 4.94
N ALA A 146 -2.69 14.47 5.58
CA ALA A 146 -2.39 15.49 6.57
C ALA A 146 -2.09 16.86 5.94
N GLU A 147 -1.38 16.88 4.81
CA GLU A 147 -1.03 18.11 4.07
C GLU A 147 -2.30 18.85 3.62
N GLY A 148 -3.21 18.16 2.93
CA GLY A 148 -4.47 18.77 2.51
C GLY A 148 -5.34 19.27 3.68
N ALA A 149 -5.28 18.58 4.83
CA ALA A 149 -6.05 18.97 6.02
C ALA A 149 -5.46 20.18 6.77
N VAL A 150 -4.13 20.26 6.87
CA VAL A 150 -3.41 21.26 7.68
C VAL A 150 -3.00 22.46 6.83
N ASP A 151 -2.33 22.19 5.72
CA ASP A 151 -1.74 23.21 4.85
C ASP A 151 -2.74 23.69 3.79
N GLY A 152 -3.82 22.92 3.55
CA GLY A 152 -4.86 23.30 2.59
C GLY A 152 -4.39 23.21 1.15
N GLN A 153 -3.36 22.42 0.90
CA GLN A 153 -2.83 22.15 -0.42
C GLN A 153 -2.31 20.71 -0.49
N PHE A 154 -2.13 20.22 -1.70
CA PHE A 154 -1.30 19.06 -1.96
C PHE A 154 -0.13 19.44 -2.86
N THR A 155 1.01 18.83 -2.62
CA THR A 155 2.22 19.06 -3.40
C THR A 155 2.67 17.75 -4.03
N ASP A 156 2.88 17.74 -5.34
CA ASP A 156 3.50 16.63 -6.06
C ASP A 156 4.84 17.04 -6.69
N GLU A 157 5.73 16.06 -6.86
CA GLU A 157 7.01 16.24 -7.52
C GLU A 157 6.85 16.35 -9.04
N GLU A 158 7.80 17.03 -9.67
CA GLU A 158 7.63 17.70 -10.96
C GLU A 158 8.06 16.92 -12.21
N VAL A 159 7.44 17.28 -13.34
CA VAL A 159 7.84 16.83 -14.70
C VAL A 159 8.80 17.84 -15.38
N ASN A 160 8.97 19.10 -14.90
CA ASN A 160 9.78 20.13 -15.58
C ASN A 160 10.55 21.19 -14.70
N GLY A 161 10.60 21.09 -13.36
CA GLY A 161 11.22 22.05 -12.42
C GLY A 161 10.35 22.84 -11.40
N ASP A 162 9.03 23.00 -11.54
CA ASP A 162 8.11 23.79 -10.67
C ASP A 162 6.94 23.00 -9.99
N PRO A 163 6.95 22.69 -8.68
CA PRO A 163 6.05 21.70 -8.04
C PRO A 163 4.57 21.82 -8.44
N ILE A 164 3.90 20.68 -8.69
CA ILE A 164 2.46 20.67 -8.91
C ILE A 164 1.79 20.92 -7.57
N ILE A 165 1.19 22.11 -7.41
CA ILE A 165 0.47 22.49 -6.21
C ILE A 165 -1.03 22.48 -6.52
N VAL A 166 -1.77 21.66 -5.79
CA VAL A 166 -3.23 21.67 -5.77
C VAL A 166 -3.68 22.44 -4.55
N GLU A 167 -4.11 23.69 -4.73
CA GLU A 167 -4.69 24.48 -3.65
C GLU A 167 -6.15 24.06 -3.39
N LEU A 168 -6.50 23.87 -2.12
CA LEU A 168 -7.86 23.53 -1.70
C LEU A 168 -8.60 24.78 -1.25
N ASP A 169 -9.85 24.93 -1.69
CA ASP A 169 -10.73 25.95 -1.12
C ASP A 169 -11.12 25.62 0.33
N SER A 170 -11.81 26.54 1.01
CA SER A 170 -12.19 26.35 2.42
C SER A 170 -13.11 25.14 2.65
N ASN A 171 -13.95 24.78 1.67
CA ASN A 171 -14.83 23.62 1.78
C ASN A 171 -14.05 22.32 1.53
N GLU A 172 -13.14 22.31 0.55
CA GLU A 172 -12.26 21.20 0.23
C GLU A 172 -11.28 20.91 1.37
N GLN A 173 -10.68 21.93 1.98
CA GLN A 173 -9.85 21.79 3.16
C GLN A 173 -10.65 21.23 4.35
N MET A 174 -11.91 21.66 4.53
CA MET A 174 -12.79 21.08 5.55
C MET A 174 -13.08 19.59 5.28
N ILE A 175 -13.25 19.20 4.02
CA ILE A 175 -13.39 17.79 3.62
C ILE A 175 -12.10 17.03 3.92
N ALA A 176 -10.93 17.61 3.63
CA ALA A 176 -9.63 17.01 3.94
C ALA A 176 -9.43 16.79 5.45
N GLN A 177 -9.83 17.75 6.28
CA GLN A 177 -9.85 17.59 7.75
C GLN A 177 -10.78 16.46 8.18
N GLY A 178 -11.95 16.33 7.54
CA GLY A 178 -12.85 15.20 7.73
C GLY A 178 -12.19 13.86 7.40
N ALA A 179 -11.44 13.80 6.29
CA ALA A 179 -10.66 12.61 5.91
C ALA A 179 -9.58 12.28 6.94
N LEU A 180 -8.79 13.26 7.38
CA LEU A 180 -7.76 13.07 8.40
C LEU A 180 -8.34 12.52 9.71
N VAL A 181 -9.42 13.12 10.22
CA VAL A 181 -10.10 12.64 11.43
C VAL A 181 -10.63 11.22 11.24
N MET A 182 -11.27 10.94 10.09
CA MET A 182 -11.77 9.61 9.78
C MET A 182 -10.65 8.55 9.77
N GLY A 183 -9.52 8.86 9.14
CA GLY A 183 -8.36 7.97 9.07
C GLY A 183 -7.75 7.71 10.45
N LEU A 184 -7.57 8.75 11.27
CA LEU A 184 -7.07 8.62 12.63
C LEU A 184 -8.02 7.81 13.53
N ILE A 185 -9.34 8.02 13.41
CA ILE A 185 -10.32 7.18 14.10
C ILE A 185 -10.19 5.73 13.63
N GLY A 186 -10.03 5.49 12.32
CA GLY A 186 -9.81 4.16 11.77
C GLY A 186 -8.60 3.45 12.39
N VAL A 187 -7.47 4.15 12.51
CA VAL A 187 -6.25 3.64 13.17
C VAL A 187 -6.50 3.33 14.65
N VAL A 188 -7.18 4.23 15.38
CA VAL A 188 -7.49 4.01 16.81
C VAL A 188 -8.45 2.84 17.01
N VAL A 189 -9.47 2.69 16.17
CA VAL A 189 -10.40 1.56 16.19
C VAL A 189 -9.63 0.25 15.96
N PHE A 190 -8.77 0.17 14.95
CA PHE A 190 -7.97 -1.03 14.71
C PHE A 190 -6.96 -1.29 15.84
N LEU A 191 -6.27 -0.26 16.35
CA LEU A 191 -5.34 -0.40 17.47
C LEU A 191 -6.03 -1.01 18.69
N THR A 192 -7.19 -0.47 19.08
CA THR A 192 -7.93 -0.93 20.26
C THR A 192 -8.51 -2.33 20.05
N THR A 193 -9.21 -2.56 18.94
CA THR A 193 -9.95 -3.81 18.74
C THR A 193 -9.09 -4.96 18.20
N GLY A 194 -8.14 -4.67 17.31
CA GLY A 194 -7.30 -5.68 16.64
C GLY A 194 -5.96 -5.88 17.33
N ALA A 195 -5.17 -4.81 17.48
CA ALA A 195 -3.82 -4.93 18.02
C ALA A 195 -3.78 -5.16 19.55
N LEU A 196 -4.71 -4.55 20.29
CA LEU A 196 -4.82 -4.70 21.75
C LEU A 196 -5.88 -5.73 22.17
N GLY A 197 -6.72 -6.20 21.24
CA GLY A 197 -7.78 -7.18 21.53
C GLY A 197 -8.85 -6.69 22.50
N MET A 198 -9.08 -5.37 22.57
CA MET A 198 -10.08 -4.78 23.46
C MET A 198 -11.47 -4.88 22.84
N GLU A 199 -12.44 -5.38 23.60
CA GLU A 199 -13.85 -5.35 23.21
C GLU A 199 -14.42 -3.94 23.39
N VAL A 200 -14.54 -3.20 22.29
CA VAL A 200 -15.14 -1.85 22.27
C VAL A 200 -16.51 -1.93 21.61
N SER A 201 -17.54 -2.25 22.40
CA SER A 201 -18.92 -2.36 21.92
C SER A 201 -19.02 -3.36 20.74
N GLN A 202 -19.68 -2.97 19.64
CA GLN A 202 -19.83 -3.76 18.42
C GLN A 202 -18.71 -3.49 17.39
N LEU A 203 -17.68 -2.70 17.74
CA LEU A 203 -16.59 -2.40 16.83
C LEU A 203 -15.68 -3.61 16.66
N ARG A 204 -15.53 -4.02 15.42
CA ARG A 204 -14.56 -5.02 14.94
C ARG A 204 -13.36 -4.36 14.25
N PRO A 205 -12.19 -5.02 14.19
CA PRO A 205 -10.98 -4.46 13.57
C PRO A 205 -11.16 -3.98 12.13
N TRP A 206 -11.99 -4.66 11.34
CA TRP A 206 -12.24 -4.27 9.94
C TRP A 206 -12.95 -2.93 9.81
N HIS A 207 -13.72 -2.48 10.81
CA HIS A 207 -14.30 -1.13 10.79
C HIS A 207 -13.21 -0.06 10.80
N GLY A 208 -12.10 -0.32 11.50
CA GLY A 208 -10.92 0.54 11.46
C GLY A 208 -10.34 0.64 10.05
N GLY A 209 -10.25 -0.50 9.34
CA GLY A 209 -9.85 -0.55 7.94
C GLY A 209 -10.83 0.12 6.98
N ALA A 210 -12.13 -0.01 7.20
CA ALA A 210 -13.14 0.66 6.40
C ALA A 210 -13.07 2.19 6.55
N LEU A 211 -12.88 2.69 7.77
CA LEU A 211 -12.71 4.13 8.04
C LEU A 211 -11.42 4.67 7.42
N LEU A 212 -10.30 3.97 7.59
CA LEU A 212 -9.04 4.35 6.96
C LEU A 212 -9.15 4.37 5.44
N SER A 213 -9.77 3.34 4.85
CA SER A 213 -10.04 3.27 3.41
C SER A 213 -10.92 4.42 2.94
N GLY A 214 -11.94 4.79 3.71
CA GLY A 214 -12.78 5.95 3.46
C GLY A 214 -11.97 7.25 3.43
N ALA A 215 -11.04 7.42 4.38
CA ALA A 215 -10.14 8.58 4.40
C ALA A 215 -9.26 8.64 3.14
N LEU A 216 -8.65 7.52 2.74
CA LEU A 216 -7.84 7.43 1.52
C LEU A 216 -8.66 7.76 0.27
N CYS A 217 -9.88 7.24 0.16
CA CYS A 217 -10.79 7.56 -0.95
C CYS A 217 -11.17 9.04 -1.00
N ILE A 218 -11.40 9.68 0.15
CA ILE A 218 -11.71 11.12 0.21
C ILE A 218 -10.49 11.95 -0.20
N THR A 219 -9.30 11.62 0.30
CA THR A 219 -8.06 12.31 -0.11
C THR A 219 -7.81 12.14 -1.61
N ALA A 220 -7.96 10.93 -2.16
CA ALA A 220 -7.85 10.67 -3.59
C ALA A 220 -8.88 11.44 -4.43
N TYR A 221 -10.10 11.56 -3.94
CA TYR A 221 -11.13 12.39 -4.58
C TYR A 221 -10.71 13.87 -4.65
N LEU A 222 -10.09 14.41 -3.60
CA LEU A 222 -9.64 15.80 -3.61
C LEU A 222 -8.49 16.03 -4.60
N TRP A 223 -7.53 15.09 -4.68
CA TRP A 223 -6.51 15.09 -5.74
C TRP A 223 -7.14 15.11 -7.14
N HIS A 224 -8.14 14.26 -7.37
CA HIS A 224 -8.86 14.19 -8.64
C HIS A 224 -9.63 15.48 -8.95
N ALA A 225 -10.34 16.03 -7.96
CA ALA A 225 -11.08 17.28 -8.11
C ALA A 225 -10.14 18.45 -8.44
N GLY A 226 -8.93 18.44 -7.89
CA GLY A 226 -7.85 19.37 -8.20
C GLY A 226 -7.17 19.15 -9.56
N GLY A 227 -7.56 18.13 -10.32
CA GLY A 227 -7.05 17.84 -11.66
C GLY A 227 -5.72 17.07 -11.70
N ALA A 228 -5.24 16.57 -10.56
CA ALA A 228 -3.97 15.88 -10.42
C ALA A 228 -4.18 14.43 -9.95
N PHE A 229 -4.88 13.63 -10.75
CA PHE A 229 -5.10 12.20 -10.48
C PHE A 229 -5.37 11.41 -11.77
N ALA A 230 -4.50 10.46 -12.08
CA ALA A 230 -4.59 9.60 -13.25
C ALA A 230 -5.48 8.36 -12.98
N PRO A 231 -6.00 7.68 -14.03
CA PRO A 231 -6.83 6.49 -13.87
C PRO A 231 -6.20 5.37 -13.04
N GLU A 232 -4.89 5.16 -13.15
CA GLU A 232 -4.11 4.18 -12.41
C GLU A 232 -4.05 4.47 -10.92
N ASP A 233 -4.12 5.74 -10.51
CA ASP A 233 -4.09 6.15 -9.10
C ASP A 233 -5.37 5.70 -8.38
N PHE A 234 -6.51 5.67 -9.07
CA PHE A 234 -7.74 5.06 -8.54
C PHE A 234 -7.55 3.55 -8.31
N GLY A 235 -6.82 2.89 -9.21
CA GLY A 235 -6.44 1.49 -9.06
C GLY A 235 -5.59 1.26 -7.81
N MET A 236 -4.63 2.17 -7.55
CA MET A 236 -3.78 2.11 -6.36
C MET A 236 -4.60 2.27 -5.07
N VAL A 237 -5.45 3.29 -5.01
CA VAL A 237 -6.29 3.55 -3.83
C VAL A 237 -7.26 2.41 -3.58
N LEU A 238 -7.86 1.85 -4.63
CA LEU A 238 -8.72 0.67 -4.49
C LEU A 238 -7.95 -0.54 -3.94
N ALA A 239 -6.72 -0.74 -4.39
CA ALA A 239 -5.84 -1.79 -3.90
C ALA A 239 -5.45 -1.58 -2.42
N PHE A 240 -5.17 -0.34 -2.01
CA PHE A 240 -4.97 0.03 -0.60
C PHE A 240 -6.19 -0.27 0.24
N CYS A 241 -7.38 0.13 -0.21
CA CYS A 241 -8.63 -0.15 0.48
C CYS A 241 -8.85 -1.66 0.66
N GLY A 242 -8.52 -2.45 -0.36
CA GLY A 242 -8.53 -3.91 -0.33
C GLY A 242 -7.62 -4.46 0.76
N ILE A 243 -6.33 -4.07 0.79
CA ILE A 243 -5.40 -4.54 1.83
C ILE A 243 -5.84 -4.08 3.22
N MET A 244 -6.17 -2.80 3.39
CA MET A 244 -6.45 -2.22 4.71
C MET A 244 -7.75 -2.73 5.32
N THR A 245 -8.75 -3.08 4.51
CA THR A 245 -10.04 -3.59 5.00
C THR A 245 -10.09 -5.11 5.06
N LEU A 246 -9.60 -5.82 4.04
CA LEU A 246 -9.70 -7.28 3.97
C LEU A 246 -8.74 -7.97 4.92
N SER A 247 -7.53 -7.42 5.14
CA SER A 247 -6.57 -8.01 6.07
C SER A 247 -7.17 -8.16 7.48
N PRO A 248 -7.70 -7.11 8.13
CA PRO A 248 -8.34 -7.26 9.43
C PRO A 248 -9.60 -8.12 9.41
N CYS A 249 -10.39 -8.07 8.33
CA CYS A 249 -11.59 -8.90 8.18
C CYS A 249 -11.22 -10.39 8.20
N ILE A 250 -10.18 -10.81 7.48
CA ILE A 250 -9.75 -12.21 7.43
C ILE A 250 -9.07 -12.63 8.74
N ALA A 251 -8.23 -11.76 9.31
CA ALA A 251 -7.38 -12.15 10.44
C ALA A 251 -8.10 -12.17 11.79
N TYR A 252 -9.18 -11.39 11.95
CA TYR A 252 -9.85 -11.17 13.24
C TYR A 252 -11.35 -11.48 13.24
N GLU A 253 -11.93 -11.93 12.12
CA GLU A 253 -13.28 -12.49 12.14
C GLU A 253 -13.23 -14.02 12.26
N GLU A 254 -13.57 -14.50 13.46
CA GLU A 254 -14.09 -15.85 13.71
C GLU A 254 -15.62 -15.81 13.84
#